data_AF-A0A840CPP2-F1
#
_entry.id   AF-A0A840CPP2-F1
#
_cell.length_a   1.000
_cell.length_b   1.000
_cell.length_c   1.000
_cell.angle_alpha   90.00
_cell.angle_beta   90.00
_cell.angle_gamma   90.00
#
_symmetry.space_group_name_H-M   'P 1'
#
loop_
_entity.id
_entity.type
_entity.pdbx_description
1 polymer ?
#
loop_
_entity_poly.entity_id
_entity_poly.type
_entity_poly.pdbx_seq_one_letter_code
_entity_poly.pdbx_strand_id
1 'polypeptide(L)'
;MDLNKLTTTCFVFLILFLSLSTLQAQVTIGTNKPPEKFSVLEVSTMSTKGGLRLPILTTQEKTDLAINSLTNPDEVSNAFGLTIFNKDTGCIEYWNSQKWISLCDGGSEGTVDFSNCNAITVEGVYDTDLAPKEQSLRIVVPVTITSLGTYSYTATVNNVTFQAKGTFVNFGPQDVYLYPVSTSGTVQAGVTLPATIEIGPLTEGGSIVCTNILVKFVSRKTSILTILNLTGGEDDWDITASNGGDYSANSPVGWAARWVAGTTTLSGVTKTALEYAGTAGIQIISLNPTAGGAIATLDETLADVSIVWVGANDNSNSRFNSGIVQVLTEWAKSGQGYIVTVADKIAGGAISQNLGLIIEDGASVNGFTVATNMPEVFQVTGVPYSLTNGLEVPRAGANAGYITCKGGITFLKTGSGVSPERKLGVYNPDTYTFGFADKFGSEQTASGGFTSSSTGSAALAYNLQRVLVDIWAYMLQNAPIK
;
A
#
# COMPACT_ATOMS: atom_id res chain seq x y z
N MET A 1 0.35 -36.34 95.31
CA MET A 1 0.11 -35.47 94.14
C MET A 1 -0.20 -36.39 92.97
N ASP A 2 -1.45 -36.40 92.50
CA ASP A 2 -1.96 -37.30 91.46
C ASP A 2 -1.38 -36.91 90.09
N LEU A 3 -0.21 -37.47 89.74
CA LEU A 3 0.47 -37.25 88.46
C LEU A 3 -0.44 -37.60 87.26
N ASN A 4 -1.41 -38.50 87.44
CA ASN A 4 -2.40 -38.87 86.43
C ASN A 4 -3.46 -37.81 86.14
N LYS A 5 -3.78 -36.89 87.08
CA LYS A 5 -4.76 -35.83 86.81
C LYS A 5 -4.15 -34.69 85.99
N LEU A 6 -2.89 -34.35 86.26
CA LEU A 6 -2.21 -33.26 85.54
C LEU A 6 -1.94 -33.62 84.07
N THR A 7 -1.55 -34.86 83.79
CA THR A 7 -1.36 -35.34 82.40
C THR A 7 -2.68 -35.40 81.64
N THR A 8 -3.76 -35.88 82.24
CA THR A 8 -5.08 -35.90 81.58
C THR A 8 -5.62 -34.49 81.35
N THR A 9 -5.49 -33.57 82.31
CA THR A 9 -5.94 -32.17 82.11
C THR A 9 -5.12 -31.46 81.03
N CYS A 10 -3.80 -31.64 80.98
CA CYS A 10 -2.97 -31.09 79.89
C CYS A 10 -3.33 -31.68 78.52
N PHE A 11 -3.63 -32.99 78.44
CA PHE A 11 -4.00 -33.64 77.18
C PHE A 11 -5.36 -33.16 76.65
N VAL A 12 -6.35 -32.98 77.55
CA VAL A 12 -7.66 -32.43 77.19
C VAL A 12 -7.53 -30.97 76.75
N PHE A 13 -6.70 -30.16 77.42
CA PHE A 13 -6.44 -28.78 77.00
C PHE A 13 -5.76 -28.70 75.62
N LEU A 14 -4.82 -29.60 75.34
CA LEU A 14 -4.12 -29.66 74.05
C LEU A 14 -5.09 -30.03 72.90
N ILE A 15 -5.99 -30.98 73.12
CA ILE A 15 -7.02 -31.38 72.14
C ILE A 15 -8.03 -30.25 71.92
N LEU A 16 -8.45 -29.55 72.99
CA LEU A 16 -9.33 -28.39 72.88
C LEU A 16 -8.66 -27.25 72.10
N PHE A 17 -7.37 -27.02 72.33
CA PHE A 17 -6.59 -25.99 71.63
C PHE A 17 -6.41 -26.30 70.14
N LEU A 18 -6.22 -27.57 69.78
CA LEU A 18 -6.15 -28.05 68.40
C LEU A 18 -7.50 -27.96 67.67
N SER A 19 -8.64 -28.09 68.39
CA SER A 19 -9.97 -27.95 67.81
C SER A 19 -10.41 -26.49 67.55
N LEU A 20 -9.72 -25.52 68.16
CA LEU A 20 -9.98 -24.08 67.98
C LEU A 20 -9.14 -23.45 66.86
N SER A 21 -8.16 -24.15 66.30
CA SER A 21 -7.38 -23.66 65.16
C SER A 21 -8.10 -23.93 63.84
N THR A 22 -8.68 -22.90 63.23
CA THR A 22 -9.20 -22.91 61.86
C THR A 22 -8.06 -22.91 60.84
N LEU A 23 -7.21 -23.94 60.86
CA LEU A 23 -6.16 -24.13 59.86
C LEU A 23 -6.79 -24.49 58.51
N GLN A 24 -7.05 -23.47 57.69
CA GLN A 24 -7.37 -23.63 56.27
C GLN A 24 -6.07 -24.01 55.56
N ALA A 25 -5.81 -25.31 55.40
CA ALA A 25 -4.61 -25.83 54.76
C ALA A 25 -4.70 -25.80 53.22
N GLN A 26 -5.27 -24.74 52.64
CA GLN A 26 -5.30 -24.58 51.19
C GLN A 26 -4.03 -23.82 50.75
N VAL A 27 -3.13 -24.55 50.09
CA VAL A 27 -1.92 -23.99 49.47
C VAL A 27 -2.04 -24.08 47.95
N THR A 28 -1.50 -23.10 47.25
CA THR A 28 -1.37 -23.10 45.79
C THR A 28 -0.63 -24.37 45.35
N ILE A 29 -1.22 -25.16 44.46
CA ILE A 29 -0.60 -26.41 44.00
C ILE A 29 0.69 -26.07 43.26
N GLY A 30 1.81 -26.62 43.74
CA GLY A 30 3.13 -26.38 43.17
C GLY A 30 3.90 -25.22 43.79
N THR A 31 3.39 -24.55 44.84
CA THR A 31 4.16 -23.65 45.74
C THR A 31 3.65 -23.75 47.19
N ASN A 32 4.28 -23.05 48.13
CA ASN A 32 3.85 -23.00 49.55
C ASN A 32 3.16 -21.68 49.90
N LYS A 33 2.53 -21.01 48.92
CA LYS A 33 1.80 -19.76 49.13
C LYS A 33 0.29 -20.06 49.23
N PRO A 34 -0.48 -19.29 50.02
CA PRO A 34 -1.94 -19.30 49.92
C PRO A 34 -2.39 -18.90 48.50
N PRO A 35 -3.46 -19.51 47.96
CA PRO A 35 -4.07 -19.06 46.71
C PRO A 35 -4.48 -17.60 46.79
N GLU A 36 -4.45 -16.92 45.64
CA GLU A 36 -4.98 -15.56 45.55
C GLU A 36 -6.48 -15.49 45.91
N LYS A 37 -6.94 -14.35 46.42
CA LYS A 37 -8.35 -14.17 46.84
C LYS A 37 -9.37 -14.40 45.71
N PHE A 38 -8.93 -14.34 44.46
CA PHE A 38 -9.73 -14.59 43.27
C PHE A 38 -9.60 -16.03 42.72
N SER A 39 -8.83 -16.89 43.37
CA SER A 39 -8.51 -18.25 42.90
C SER A 39 -8.90 -19.29 43.94
N VAL A 40 -9.98 -20.02 43.67
CA VAL A 40 -10.35 -21.22 44.46
C VAL A 40 -9.38 -22.38 44.18
N LEU A 41 -8.77 -22.40 43.00
CA LEU A 41 -7.70 -23.31 42.60
C LEU A 41 -6.62 -22.50 41.87
N GLU A 42 -5.39 -22.55 42.36
CA GLU A 42 -4.22 -21.95 41.72
C GLU A 42 -3.16 -23.03 41.53
N VAL A 43 -2.65 -23.15 40.29
CA VAL A 43 -1.55 -24.06 39.93
C VAL A 43 -0.37 -23.20 39.49
N SER A 44 0.74 -23.30 40.21
CA SER A 44 1.95 -22.54 39.92
C SER A 44 3.11 -23.45 39.58
N THR A 45 3.84 -23.12 38.51
CA THR A 45 4.99 -23.89 38.03
C THR A 45 6.33 -23.36 38.56
N MET A 46 6.30 -22.49 39.57
CA MET A 46 7.49 -21.89 40.16
C MET A 46 8.41 -22.93 40.80
N SER A 47 7.87 -23.82 41.65
CA SER A 47 8.66 -24.89 42.31
C SER A 47 8.54 -26.26 41.62
N THR A 48 7.37 -26.58 41.05
CA THR A 48 7.14 -27.87 40.39
C THR A 48 6.75 -27.64 38.94
N LYS A 49 7.50 -28.19 37.98
CA LYS A 49 7.16 -28.09 36.56
C LYS A 49 6.05 -29.09 36.22
N GLY A 50 4.95 -28.61 35.64
CA GLY A 50 3.76 -29.39 35.29
C GLY A 50 2.69 -28.50 34.65
N GLY A 51 1.54 -29.07 34.31
CA GLY A 51 0.41 -28.34 33.73
C GLY A 51 -0.93 -28.92 34.19
N LEU A 52 -2.03 -28.24 33.85
CA LEU A 52 -3.38 -28.74 34.08
C LEU A 52 -3.78 -29.64 32.90
N ARG A 53 -4.08 -30.90 33.17
CA ARG A 53 -4.69 -31.79 32.18
C ARG A 53 -6.20 -31.75 32.35
N LEU A 54 -6.91 -31.21 31.37
CA LEU A 54 -8.37 -31.13 31.35
C LEU A 54 -9.02 -32.52 31.21
N PRO A 55 -10.30 -32.69 31.56
CA PRO A 55 -11.07 -33.88 31.21
C PRO A 55 -10.98 -34.15 29.70
N ILE A 56 -10.58 -35.37 29.33
CA ILE A 56 -10.38 -35.75 27.93
C ILE A 56 -11.58 -36.58 27.47
N LEU A 57 -12.31 -36.08 26.47
CA LEU A 57 -13.49 -36.73 25.92
C LEU A 57 -13.35 -36.89 24.39
N THR A 58 -13.95 -37.94 23.83
CA THR A 58 -14.34 -37.96 22.41
C THR A 58 -15.49 -36.98 22.16
N THR A 59 -15.76 -36.69 20.89
CA THR A 59 -16.95 -35.92 20.47
C THR A 59 -18.24 -36.64 20.87
N GLN A 60 -18.26 -37.97 20.83
CA GLN A 60 -19.41 -38.77 21.29
C GLN A 60 -19.59 -38.64 22.81
N GLU A 61 -18.55 -38.88 23.60
CA GLU A 61 -18.61 -38.77 25.07
C GLU A 61 -19.00 -37.34 25.51
N LYS A 62 -18.55 -36.30 24.81
CA LYS A 62 -19.00 -34.91 25.01
C LYS A 62 -20.50 -34.75 24.75
N THR A 63 -21.00 -35.33 23.66
CA THR A 63 -22.42 -35.27 23.29
C THR A 63 -23.29 -36.01 24.31
N ASP A 64 -22.78 -37.13 24.82
CA ASP A 64 -23.44 -37.97 25.84
C ASP A 64 -23.58 -37.26 27.20
N LEU A 65 -22.82 -36.18 27.45
CA LEU A 65 -23.06 -35.30 28.61
C LEU A 65 -24.44 -34.62 28.56
N ALA A 66 -25.13 -34.65 27.40
CA ALA A 66 -26.49 -34.16 27.20
C ALA A 66 -26.73 -32.71 27.67
N ILE A 67 -25.69 -31.88 27.68
CA ILE A 67 -25.76 -30.51 28.22
C ILE A 67 -26.74 -29.63 27.44
N ASN A 68 -26.85 -29.85 26.12
CA ASN A 68 -27.82 -29.19 25.25
C ASN A 68 -29.29 -29.51 25.63
N SER A 69 -29.52 -30.59 26.38
CA SER A 69 -30.85 -31.08 26.75
C SER A 69 -31.25 -30.75 28.18
N LEU A 70 -30.39 -30.03 28.92
CA LEU A 70 -30.71 -29.54 30.26
C LEU A 70 -31.86 -28.53 30.17
N THR A 71 -32.91 -28.77 30.95
CA THR A 71 -34.09 -27.89 31.02
C THR A 71 -34.27 -27.25 32.39
N ASN A 72 -33.59 -27.76 33.42
CA ASN A 72 -33.57 -27.17 34.75
C ASN A 72 -32.65 -25.93 34.75
N PRO A 73 -33.15 -24.74 35.13
CA PRO A 73 -32.36 -23.51 35.15
C PRO A 73 -31.07 -23.60 35.99
N ASP A 74 -31.09 -24.33 37.11
CA ASP A 74 -29.93 -24.46 37.99
C ASP A 74 -28.85 -25.34 37.33
N GLU A 75 -29.26 -26.40 36.64
CA GLU A 75 -28.32 -27.29 35.92
C GLU A 75 -27.69 -26.58 34.73
N VAL A 76 -28.50 -25.81 33.98
CA VAL A 76 -28.02 -24.96 32.88
C VAL A 76 -27.00 -23.92 33.39
N SER A 77 -27.29 -23.27 34.52
CA SER A 77 -26.36 -22.31 35.13
C SER A 77 -25.07 -22.96 35.63
N ASN A 78 -25.16 -24.16 36.22
CA ASN A 78 -24.00 -24.88 36.76
C ASN A 78 -23.09 -25.47 35.67
N ALA A 79 -23.63 -25.74 34.47
CA ALA A 79 -22.85 -26.19 33.33
C ALA A 79 -22.00 -25.08 32.70
N PHE A 80 -22.29 -23.80 32.96
CA PHE A 80 -21.59 -22.67 32.38
C PHE A 80 -20.10 -22.69 32.74
N GLY A 81 -19.23 -22.59 31.73
CA GLY A 81 -17.78 -22.65 31.91
C GLY A 81 -17.20 -24.06 32.04
N LEU A 82 -18.00 -25.12 31.88
CA LEU A 82 -17.48 -26.48 31.78
C LEU A 82 -16.47 -26.54 30.64
N THR A 83 -15.24 -26.97 30.95
CA THR A 83 -14.11 -26.95 30.02
C THR A 83 -13.53 -28.36 29.88
N ILE A 84 -13.31 -28.80 28.64
CA ILE A 84 -12.80 -30.13 28.29
C ILE A 84 -11.68 -30.03 27.24
N PHE A 85 -10.97 -31.13 27.05
CA PHE A 85 -10.17 -31.37 25.86
C PHE A 85 -10.84 -32.46 25.01
N ASN A 86 -11.26 -32.12 23.79
CA ASN A 86 -11.83 -33.07 22.86
C ASN A 86 -10.70 -33.75 22.06
N LYS A 87 -10.50 -35.05 22.27
CA LYS A 87 -9.38 -35.79 21.66
C LYS A 87 -9.60 -36.14 20.18
N ASP A 88 -10.84 -36.11 19.70
CA ASP A 88 -11.12 -36.37 18.28
C ASP A 88 -10.77 -35.13 17.44
N THR A 89 -11.03 -33.93 17.97
CA THR A 89 -10.69 -32.65 17.33
C THR A 89 -9.34 -32.10 17.74
N GLY A 90 -8.75 -32.62 18.84
CA GLY A 90 -7.50 -32.09 19.41
C GLY A 90 -7.67 -30.71 20.07
N CYS A 91 -8.89 -30.31 20.43
CA CYS A 91 -9.21 -28.95 20.84
C CYS A 91 -9.53 -28.81 22.32
N ILE A 92 -9.22 -27.66 22.92
CA ILE A 92 -9.86 -27.24 24.17
C ILE A 92 -11.23 -26.67 23.81
N GLU A 93 -12.27 -27.15 24.49
CA GLU A 93 -13.64 -26.68 24.29
C GLU A 93 -14.27 -26.26 25.62
N TYR A 94 -15.12 -25.23 25.61
CA TYR A 94 -15.91 -24.84 26.79
C TYR A 94 -17.38 -24.59 26.48
N TRP A 95 -18.25 -24.83 27.46
CA TRP A 95 -19.69 -24.58 27.36
C TRP A 95 -20.02 -23.14 27.75
N ASN A 96 -20.63 -22.39 26.83
CA ASN A 96 -20.95 -20.97 27.04
C ASN A 96 -22.41 -20.69 27.43
N SER A 97 -23.15 -21.71 27.89
CA SER A 97 -24.60 -21.72 28.16
C SER A 97 -25.50 -21.99 26.94
N GLN A 98 -24.99 -21.90 25.72
CA GLN A 98 -25.79 -22.10 24.50
C GLN A 98 -25.20 -23.18 23.60
N LYS A 99 -23.88 -23.21 23.46
CA LYS A 99 -23.14 -24.16 22.64
C LYS A 99 -21.74 -24.42 23.18
N TRP A 100 -21.11 -25.48 22.68
CA TRP A 100 -19.69 -25.71 22.85
C TRP A 100 -18.89 -24.75 21.96
N ILE A 101 -17.89 -24.09 22.53
CA ILE A 101 -16.94 -23.20 21.84
C ILE A 101 -15.59 -23.91 21.77
N SER A 102 -15.06 -24.09 20.57
CA SER A 102 -13.70 -24.61 20.34
C SER A 102 -12.68 -23.48 20.35
N LEU A 103 -11.53 -23.72 20.96
CA LEU A 103 -10.42 -22.77 21.05
C LEU A 103 -9.29 -23.04 20.05
N CYS A 104 -9.32 -24.14 19.29
CA CYS A 104 -8.21 -24.52 18.39
C CYS A 104 -8.55 -24.46 16.90
N ASP A 105 -9.81 -24.58 16.51
CA ASP A 105 -10.27 -24.15 15.19
C ASP A 105 -10.52 -22.65 15.28
N GLY A 106 -9.88 -21.83 14.44
CA GLY A 106 -9.85 -20.37 14.58
C GLY A 106 -11.21 -19.75 14.90
N GLY A 107 -11.52 -19.57 16.19
CA GLY A 107 -12.76 -19.01 16.70
C GLY A 107 -14.06 -19.69 16.21
N SER A 108 -15.18 -19.32 16.83
CA SER A 108 -16.46 -19.31 16.10
C SER A 108 -16.31 -18.43 14.85
N GLU A 109 -17.06 -18.71 13.78
CA GLU A 109 -17.16 -17.75 12.67
C GLU A 109 -17.66 -16.40 13.19
N GLY A 110 -17.01 -15.34 12.73
CA GLY A 110 -17.46 -13.99 13.04
C GLY A 110 -18.69 -13.67 12.20
N THR A 111 -19.67 -13.02 12.80
CA THR A 111 -20.89 -12.61 12.09
C THR A 111 -20.80 -11.15 11.70
N VAL A 112 -21.42 -10.81 10.58
CA VAL A 112 -21.48 -9.45 10.07
C VAL A 112 -22.92 -8.99 9.86
N ASP A 113 -23.15 -7.69 9.93
CA ASP A 113 -24.30 -7.02 9.35
C ASP A 113 -23.88 -6.43 8.00
N PHE A 114 -24.51 -6.93 6.94
CA PHE A 114 -24.25 -6.53 5.57
C PHE A 114 -25.47 -6.83 4.69
N SER A 115 -25.98 -5.81 4.01
CA SER A 115 -27.21 -5.90 3.21
C SER A 115 -27.13 -5.20 1.85
N ASN A 116 -26.05 -4.46 1.58
CA ASN A 116 -25.94 -3.64 0.37
C ASN A 116 -24.78 -4.08 -0.53
N CYS A 117 -25.06 -4.94 -1.51
CA CYS A 117 -24.08 -5.37 -2.51
C CYS A 117 -23.49 -4.22 -3.33
N ASN A 118 -24.20 -3.09 -3.47
CA ASN A 118 -23.69 -1.93 -4.22
C ASN A 118 -22.61 -1.15 -3.45
N ALA A 119 -22.39 -1.47 -2.18
CA ALA A 119 -21.30 -0.89 -1.40
C ALA A 119 -19.95 -1.57 -1.69
N ILE A 120 -19.94 -2.73 -2.36
CA ILE A 120 -18.71 -3.41 -2.76
C ILE A 120 -18.06 -2.65 -3.90
N THR A 121 -16.80 -2.29 -3.74
CA THR A 121 -16.01 -1.60 -4.76
C THR A 121 -14.85 -2.46 -5.23
N VAL A 122 -14.39 -2.21 -6.45
CA VAL A 122 -13.17 -2.81 -7.00
C VAL A 122 -12.17 -1.68 -7.20
N GLU A 123 -11.02 -1.79 -6.55
CA GLU A 123 -9.95 -0.81 -6.65
C GLU A 123 -8.84 -1.37 -7.52
N GLY A 124 -8.54 -0.68 -8.63
CA GLY A 124 -7.55 -1.09 -9.62
C GLY A 124 -8.11 -2.00 -10.71
N VAL A 125 -7.22 -2.60 -11.48
CA VAL A 125 -7.51 -3.53 -12.58
C VAL A 125 -6.61 -4.74 -12.50
N TYR A 126 -7.08 -5.88 -13.03
CA TYR A 126 -6.28 -7.10 -13.08
C TYR A 126 -5.41 -7.09 -14.33
N ASP A 127 -4.09 -7.00 -14.17
CA ASP A 127 -3.13 -7.07 -15.27
C ASP A 127 -2.83 -8.54 -15.60
N THR A 128 -3.29 -9.01 -16.75
CA THR A 128 -3.11 -10.40 -17.17
C THR A 128 -1.65 -10.77 -17.44
N ASP A 129 -0.76 -9.79 -17.53
CA ASP A 129 0.66 -9.99 -17.77
C ASP A 129 1.45 -10.19 -16.46
N LEU A 130 0.82 -9.96 -15.29
CA LEU A 130 1.41 -10.12 -13.97
C LEU A 130 0.89 -11.36 -13.23
N ALA A 131 1.73 -11.94 -12.36
CA ALA A 131 1.29 -13.03 -11.51
C ALA A 131 0.25 -12.55 -10.47
N PRO A 132 -0.68 -13.41 -9.98
CA PRO A 132 -1.68 -13.01 -8.98
C PRO A 132 -1.12 -12.27 -7.76
N LYS A 133 0.06 -12.69 -7.27
CA LYS A 133 0.70 -12.09 -6.08
C LYS A 133 1.31 -10.71 -6.33
N GLU A 134 1.45 -10.30 -7.59
CA GLU A 134 2.05 -9.03 -8.01
C GLU A 134 0.98 -8.00 -8.37
N GLN A 135 -0.30 -8.38 -8.31
CA GLN A 135 -1.43 -7.50 -8.61
C GLN A 135 -1.63 -6.44 -7.53
N SER A 136 -2.02 -5.24 -7.95
CA SER A 136 -2.49 -4.18 -7.06
C SER A 136 -4.01 -4.14 -6.89
N LEU A 137 -4.77 -4.91 -7.69
CA LEU A 137 -6.22 -4.98 -7.62
C LEU A 137 -6.70 -5.65 -6.33
N ARG A 138 -7.75 -5.07 -5.74
CA ARG A 138 -8.49 -5.66 -4.61
C ARG A 138 -9.98 -5.38 -4.73
N ILE A 139 -10.78 -6.33 -4.24
CA ILE A 139 -12.21 -6.13 -4.03
C ILE A 139 -12.43 -5.74 -2.58
N VAL A 140 -13.10 -4.62 -2.33
CA VAL A 140 -13.34 -4.06 -1.01
C VAL A 140 -14.78 -4.36 -0.61
N VAL A 141 -14.95 -5.10 0.49
CA VAL A 141 -16.25 -5.43 1.05
C VAL A 141 -16.42 -4.71 2.39
N PRO A 142 -17.19 -3.61 2.46
CA PRO A 142 -17.46 -2.92 3.72
C PRO A 142 -18.51 -3.71 4.52
N VAL A 143 -18.16 -4.18 5.72
CA VAL A 143 -19.04 -4.95 6.61
C VAL A 143 -19.09 -4.33 8.00
N THR A 144 -20.17 -4.56 8.75
CA THR A 144 -20.22 -4.20 10.18
C THR A 144 -20.11 -5.45 11.03
N ILE A 145 -19.04 -5.59 11.81
CA ILE A 145 -18.80 -6.80 12.60
C ILE A 145 -19.71 -6.83 13.83
N THR A 146 -20.51 -7.89 13.97
CA THR A 146 -21.45 -8.11 15.08
C THR A 146 -21.04 -9.26 16.01
N SER A 147 -20.19 -10.17 15.53
CA SER A 147 -19.50 -11.16 16.37
C SER A 147 -18.04 -11.29 15.93
N LEU A 148 -17.15 -11.36 16.92
CA LEU A 148 -15.74 -11.69 16.68
C LEU A 148 -15.62 -13.15 16.23
N GLY A 149 -14.59 -13.43 15.44
CA GLY A 149 -14.41 -14.76 14.87
C GLY A 149 -13.69 -14.77 13.52
N THR A 150 -13.50 -15.96 12.95
CA THR A 150 -12.89 -16.07 11.62
C THR A 150 -13.85 -15.73 10.49
N TYR A 151 -13.28 -15.34 9.35
CA TYR A 151 -14.01 -15.14 8.11
C TYR A 151 -13.20 -15.67 6.92
N SER A 152 -13.89 -16.05 5.84
CA SER A 152 -13.29 -16.48 4.58
C SER A 152 -14.20 -16.12 3.41
N TYR A 153 -13.88 -15.05 2.68
CA TYR A 153 -14.59 -14.65 1.47
C TYR A 153 -13.82 -15.07 0.23
N THR A 154 -14.54 -15.51 -0.80
CA THR A 154 -13.96 -15.92 -2.08
C THR A 154 -14.81 -15.41 -3.23
N ALA A 155 -14.15 -14.96 -4.30
CA ALA A 155 -14.76 -14.61 -5.57
C ALA A 155 -14.01 -15.31 -6.69
N THR A 156 -14.71 -15.77 -7.72
CA THR A 156 -14.05 -16.29 -8.93
C THR A 156 -14.62 -15.59 -10.15
N VAL A 157 -13.75 -15.03 -10.97
CA VAL A 157 -14.11 -14.38 -12.23
C VAL A 157 -12.96 -14.53 -13.21
N ASN A 158 -13.26 -14.83 -14.48
CA ASN A 158 -12.26 -14.95 -15.54
C ASN A 158 -11.10 -15.91 -15.21
N ASN A 159 -11.40 -17.05 -14.56
CA ASN A 159 -10.42 -18.03 -14.05
C ASN A 159 -9.46 -17.51 -12.96
N VAL A 160 -9.68 -16.31 -12.42
CA VAL A 160 -8.95 -15.76 -11.27
C VAL A 160 -9.76 -15.98 -10.00
N THR A 161 -9.12 -16.51 -8.96
CA THR A 161 -9.70 -16.61 -7.62
C THR A 161 -9.19 -15.47 -6.75
N PHE A 162 -10.12 -14.72 -6.18
CA PHE A 162 -9.90 -13.70 -5.16
C PHE A 162 -10.25 -14.27 -3.79
N GLN A 163 -9.46 -13.98 -2.77
CA GLN A 163 -9.69 -14.48 -1.43
C GLN A 163 -9.33 -13.47 -0.35
N ALA A 164 -10.15 -13.43 0.69
CA ALA A 164 -9.85 -12.81 1.97
C ALA A 164 -10.08 -13.82 3.08
N LYS A 165 -9.12 -13.98 3.98
CA LYS A 165 -9.23 -14.85 5.17
C LYS A 165 -8.62 -14.14 6.36
N GLY A 166 -9.27 -14.22 7.51
CA GLY A 166 -8.76 -13.55 8.71
C GLY A 166 -9.64 -13.79 9.93
N THR A 167 -9.45 -12.94 10.94
CA THR A 167 -10.21 -12.95 12.19
C THR A 167 -10.65 -11.54 12.53
N PHE A 168 -11.94 -11.34 12.74
CA PHE A 168 -12.45 -10.09 13.29
C PHE A 168 -12.11 -10.02 14.77
N VAL A 169 -11.33 -9.00 15.15
CA VAL A 169 -10.86 -8.77 16.52
C VAL A 169 -11.49 -7.53 17.16
N ASN A 170 -12.24 -6.74 16.39
CA ASN A 170 -12.98 -5.58 16.84
C ASN A 170 -14.42 -5.63 16.30
N PHE A 171 -15.36 -5.03 17.03
CA PHE A 171 -16.73 -4.81 16.56
C PHE A 171 -16.82 -3.54 15.69
N GLY A 172 -17.90 -3.40 14.94
CA GLY A 172 -18.21 -2.19 14.16
C GLY A 172 -17.72 -2.23 12.71
N PRO A 173 -17.77 -1.09 12.01
CA PRO A 173 -17.46 -1.01 10.57
C PRO A 173 -16.01 -1.38 10.26
N GLN A 174 -15.81 -2.29 9.31
CA GLN A 174 -14.49 -2.72 8.80
C GLN A 174 -14.58 -3.07 7.31
N ASP A 175 -13.49 -2.84 6.60
CA ASP A 175 -13.33 -3.28 5.21
C ASP A 175 -12.62 -4.63 5.15
N VAL A 176 -13.15 -5.55 4.35
CA VAL A 176 -12.50 -6.81 4.01
C VAL A 176 -11.98 -6.75 2.58
N TYR A 177 -10.67 -6.93 2.43
CA TYR A 177 -9.98 -6.86 1.14
C TYR A 177 -9.73 -8.26 0.57
N LEU A 178 -10.35 -8.59 -0.57
CA LEU A 178 -10.05 -9.81 -1.31
C LEU A 178 -8.95 -9.52 -2.34
N TYR A 179 -7.88 -10.33 -2.28
CA TYR A 179 -6.75 -10.25 -3.20
C TYR A 179 -6.75 -11.45 -4.15
N PRO A 180 -6.25 -11.30 -5.39
CA PRO A 180 -6.07 -12.43 -6.30
C PRO A 180 -5.03 -13.40 -5.73
N VAL A 181 -5.38 -14.68 -5.62
CA VAL A 181 -4.52 -15.72 -5.02
C VAL A 181 -4.08 -16.79 -5.99
N SER A 182 -4.87 -17.08 -7.03
CA SER A 182 -4.57 -18.12 -8.01
C SER A 182 -5.32 -17.90 -9.31
N THR A 183 -4.81 -18.54 -10.38
CA THR A 183 -5.50 -18.70 -11.65
C THR A 183 -5.65 -20.19 -11.99
N SER A 184 -6.77 -20.58 -12.59
CA SER A 184 -7.05 -21.97 -12.97
C SER A 184 -6.95 -22.23 -14.48
N GLY A 185 -6.67 -21.20 -15.28
CA GLY A 185 -6.58 -21.28 -16.74
C GLY A 185 -6.20 -19.94 -17.38
N THR A 186 -6.39 -19.84 -18.69
CA THR A 186 -6.15 -18.60 -19.44
C THR A 186 -7.10 -17.50 -18.97
N VAL A 187 -6.56 -16.34 -18.62
CA VAL A 187 -7.32 -15.15 -18.25
C VAL A 187 -7.53 -14.31 -19.51
N GLN A 188 -8.77 -13.94 -19.81
CA GLN A 188 -9.06 -13.08 -20.97
C GLN A 188 -8.72 -11.62 -20.65
N ALA A 189 -7.96 -10.96 -21.51
CA ALA A 189 -7.66 -9.53 -21.41
C ALA A 189 -8.67 -8.66 -22.19
N GLY A 190 -8.76 -7.38 -21.84
CA GLY A 190 -9.60 -6.39 -22.52
C GLY A 190 -11.09 -6.54 -22.23
N VAL A 191 -11.45 -7.15 -21.10
CA VAL A 191 -12.85 -7.41 -20.72
C VAL A 191 -13.14 -6.93 -19.29
N THR A 192 -14.38 -6.52 -19.06
CA THR A 192 -14.92 -6.30 -17.73
C THR A 192 -15.97 -7.35 -17.45
N LEU A 193 -15.77 -8.16 -16.42
CA LEU A 193 -16.62 -9.31 -16.12
C LEU A 193 -17.19 -9.21 -14.70
N PRO A 194 -18.45 -9.62 -14.49
CA PRO A 194 -19.05 -9.61 -13.17
C PRO A 194 -18.50 -10.77 -12.33
N ALA A 195 -18.03 -10.46 -11.13
CA ALA A 195 -17.73 -11.41 -10.08
C ALA A 195 -18.95 -11.63 -9.17
N THR A 196 -18.99 -12.80 -8.56
CA THR A 196 -19.96 -13.16 -7.53
C THR A 196 -19.23 -13.42 -6.23
N ILE A 197 -19.71 -12.85 -5.13
CA ILE A 197 -19.18 -13.03 -3.78
C ILE A 197 -20.32 -13.41 -2.84
N GLU A 198 -20.09 -14.42 -2.01
CA GLU A 198 -20.96 -14.76 -0.89
C GLU A 198 -20.40 -14.17 0.39
N ILE A 199 -21.20 -13.35 1.08
CA ILE A 199 -20.84 -12.69 2.34
C ILE A 199 -21.67 -13.30 3.48
N GLY A 200 -20.97 -13.82 4.47
CA GLY A 200 -21.56 -14.38 5.68
C GLY A 200 -20.51 -15.03 6.58
N PRO A 201 -20.92 -15.53 7.76
CA PRO A 201 -22.30 -15.56 8.24
C PRO A 201 -22.88 -14.19 8.61
N LEU A 202 -24.17 -13.97 8.34
CA LEU A 202 -24.88 -12.77 8.75
C LEU A 202 -25.38 -12.86 10.20
N THR A 203 -25.61 -11.71 10.85
CA THR A 203 -26.14 -11.61 12.22
C THR A 203 -27.47 -12.34 12.39
N GLU A 204 -28.34 -12.29 11.38
CA GLU A 204 -29.64 -12.98 11.37
C GLU A 204 -29.54 -14.45 10.93
N GLY A 205 -28.32 -14.92 10.64
CA GLY A 205 -28.03 -16.23 10.04
C GLY A 205 -28.00 -16.19 8.51
N GLY A 206 -27.36 -17.20 7.91
CA GLY A 206 -27.22 -17.32 6.46
C GLY A 206 -26.13 -16.44 5.85
N SER A 207 -26.26 -16.20 4.55
CA SER A 207 -25.32 -15.42 3.73
C SER A 207 -26.07 -14.62 2.66
N ILE A 208 -25.44 -13.58 2.16
CA ILE A 208 -25.92 -12.79 1.01
C ILE A 208 -24.98 -13.01 -0.17
N VAL A 209 -25.58 -13.28 -1.34
CA VAL A 209 -24.84 -13.47 -2.59
C VAL A 209 -24.90 -12.17 -3.39
N CYS A 210 -23.76 -11.49 -3.49
CA CYS A 210 -23.60 -10.30 -4.30
C CYS A 210 -23.10 -10.66 -5.69
N THR A 211 -23.87 -10.27 -6.70
CA THR A 211 -23.52 -10.45 -8.11
C THR A 211 -23.18 -9.10 -8.73
N ASN A 212 -22.66 -9.10 -9.97
CA ASN A 212 -22.35 -7.89 -10.74
C ASN A 212 -21.25 -7.00 -10.16
N ILE A 213 -20.31 -7.57 -9.41
CA ILE A 213 -19.11 -6.84 -8.96
C ILE A 213 -18.15 -6.80 -10.15
N LEU A 214 -18.08 -5.66 -10.85
CA LEU A 214 -17.37 -5.56 -12.11
C LEU A 214 -15.84 -5.53 -11.91
N VAL A 215 -15.15 -6.55 -12.43
CA VAL A 215 -13.68 -6.64 -12.42
C VAL A 215 -13.18 -6.43 -13.85
N LYS A 216 -12.32 -5.42 -14.04
CA LYS A 216 -11.69 -5.10 -15.33
C LYS A 216 -10.38 -5.85 -15.46
N PHE A 217 -10.20 -6.54 -16.58
CA PHE A 217 -9.00 -7.31 -16.95
C PHE A 217 -8.30 -6.63 -18.12
N VAL A 218 -7.03 -6.32 -17.96
CA VAL A 218 -6.22 -5.58 -18.92
C VAL A 218 -4.95 -6.35 -19.23
N SER A 219 -4.41 -6.19 -20.43
CA SER A 219 -3.05 -6.62 -20.78
C SER A 219 -2.33 -5.40 -21.30
N ARG A 220 -1.04 -5.27 -21.02
CA ARG A 220 -0.23 -4.14 -21.47
C ARG A 220 -0.32 -3.99 -22.97
N LYS A 221 -0.16 -5.11 -23.70
CA LYS A 221 -0.17 -5.15 -25.17
C LYS A 221 -1.45 -4.63 -25.81
N THR A 222 -2.61 -4.75 -25.14
CA THR A 222 -3.89 -4.31 -25.69
C THR A 222 -4.41 -3.01 -25.08
N SER A 223 -3.73 -2.48 -24.05
CA SER A 223 -4.14 -1.27 -23.34
C SER A 223 -3.55 -0.03 -24.00
N ILE A 224 -4.18 1.12 -23.76
CA ILE A 224 -3.62 2.43 -24.10
C ILE A 224 -3.04 3.00 -22.80
N LEU A 225 -1.79 3.44 -22.84
CA LEU A 225 -1.16 4.11 -21.70
C LEU A 225 -1.51 5.59 -21.75
N THR A 226 -2.15 6.08 -20.69
CA THR A 226 -2.62 7.47 -20.63
C THR A 226 -1.66 8.33 -19.81
N ILE A 227 -1.23 9.43 -20.40
CA ILE A 227 -0.40 10.46 -19.78
C ILE A 227 -1.26 11.71 -19.60
N LEU A 228 -1.42 12.15 -18.34
CA LEU A 228 -2.06 13.41 -18.04
C LEU A 228 -1.03 14.52 -18.05
N ASN A 229 -1.22 15.48 -18.92
CA ASN A 229 -0.46 16.71 -18.97
C ASN A 229 -1.25 17.82 -18.27
N LEU A 230 -0.78 18.22 -17.10
CA LEU A 230 -1.32 19.36 -16.36
C LEU A 230 -0.62 20.62 -16.83
N THR A 231 -1.30 21.39 -17.67
CA THR A 231 -0.70 22.55 -18.33
C THR A 231 -0.52 23.69 -17.34
N GLY A 232 0.74 23.97 -17.00
CA GLY A 232 1.16 25.09 -16.16
C GLY A 232 1.06 26.46 -16.84
N GLY A 233 0.60 26.53 -18.09
CA GLY A 233 0.28 27.76 -18.81
C GLY A 233 1.43 28.74 -19.06
N GLU A 234 2.68 28.32 -18.86
CA GLU A 234 3.76 28.65 -19.80
C GLU A 234 3.85 27.49 -20.81
N ASP A 235 3.84 27.83 -22.09
CA ASP A 235 3.82 26.86 -23.21
C ASP A 235 5.11 26.00 -23.30
N ASP A 236 6.11 26.31 -22.47
CA ASP A 236 7.50 25.87 -22.63
C ASP A 236 7.81 24.51 -22.00
N TRP A 237 6.96 24.04 -21.08
CA TRP A 237 7.10 22.74 -20.39
C TRP A 237 5.93 21.80 -20.66
N ASP A 238 5.11 22.10 -21.66
CA ASP A 238 3.94 21.31 -22.04
C ASP A 238 4.35 20.15 -22.99
N ILE A 239 3.95 18.92 -22.69
CA ILE A 239 4.21 17.75 -23.54
C ILE A 239 3.35 17.71 -24.83
N THR A 240 2.28 18.51 -24.88
CA THR A 240 1.29 18.60 -25.96
C THR A 240 1.35 19.88 -26.80
N ALA A 241 2.18 20.86 -26.46
CA ALA A 241 2.26 22.11 -27.21
C ALA A 241 2.73 21.84 -28.65
N SER A 242 1.78 21.82 -29.58
CA SER A 242 1.98 21.60 -31.03
C SER A 242 2.86 22.65 -31.69
N ASN A 243 3.04 23.80 -31.04
CA ASN A 243 3.90 24.88 -31.54
C ASN A 243 5.27 24.95 -30.89
N GLY A 244 5.55 24.19 -29.82
CA GLY A 244 6.71 24.43 -28.98
C GLY A 244 6.67 25.85 -28.43
N GLY A 245 6.24 26.02 -27.17
CA GLY A 245 6.43 27.29 -26.47
C GLY A 245 7.82 27.87 -26.76
N ASP A 246 7.88 29.18 -26.91
CA ASP A 246 8.99 29.95 -27.49
C ASP A 246 10.38 29.72 -26.85
N TYR A 247 10.54 28.85 -25.85
CA TYR A 247 11.79 28.13 -25.67
C TYR A 247 12.02 27.11 -26.78
N SER A 248 12.63 27.62 -27.86
CA SER A 248 13.25 26.96 -29.02
C SER A 248 12.97 25.46 -29.17
N ALA A 249 12.62 25.03 -30.39
CA ALA A 249 12.48 23.63 -30.81
C ALA A 249 13.63 22.64 -30.42
N ASN A 250 14.62 23.11 -29.66
CA ASN A 250 15.83 22.48 -29.20
C ASN A 250 15.98 22.34 -27.66
N SER A 251 14.95 22.51 -26.81
CA SER A 251 15.11 22.22 -25.38
C SER A 251 15.16 20.70 -25.10
N PRO A 252 16.03 20.18 -24.20
CA PRO A 252 16.10 18.74 -23.90
C PRO A 252 14.77 18.13 -23.44
N VAL A 253 13.96 18.91 -22.73
CA VAL A 253 12.64 18.52 -22.24
C VAL A 253 11.64 18.45 -23.39
N GLY A 254 11.62 19.44 -24.27
CA GLY A 254 10.78 19.44 -25.47
C GLY A 254 11.09 18.27 -26.40
N TRP A 255 12.35 17.87 -26.53
CA TRP A 255 12.73 16.67 -27.29
C TRP A 255 12.23 15.37 -26.65
N ALA A 256 12.38 15.23 -25.33
CA ALA A 256 11.87 14.06 -24.61
C ALA A 256 10.33 13.98 -24.72
N ALA A 257 9.64 15.12 -24.57
CA ALA A 257 8.20 15.26 -24.77
C ALA A 257 7.75 14.86 -26.18
N ARG A 258 8.41 15.37 -27.23
CA ARG A 258 8.13 15.00 -28.62
C ARG A 258 8.36 13.53 -28.90
N TRP A 259 9.38 12.92 -28.28
CA TRP A 259 9.64 11.49 -28.40
C TRP A 259 8.51 10.66 -27.79
N VAL A 260 8.04 11.03 -26.59
CA VAL A 260 6.87 10.40 -25.94
C VAL A 260 5.61 10.55 -26.79
N ALA A 261 5.40 11.74 -27.38
CA ALA A 261 4.29 12.00 -28.29
C ALA A 261 4.44 11.33 -29.67
N GLY A 262 5.56 10.66 -29.95
CA GLY A 262 5.82 9.99 -31.23
C GLY A 262 6.02 10.94 -32.41
N THR A 263 6.26 12.23 -32.17
CA THR A 263 6.42 13.26 -33.22
C THR A 263 7.86 13.42 -33.69
N THR A 264 8.82 12.77 -33.03
CA THR A 264 10.24 12.83 -33.39
C THR A 264 10.98 11.53 -33.10
N THR A 265 12.06 11.27 -33.85
CA THR A 265 13.02 10.21 -33.57
C THR A 265 14.28 10.80 -32.97
N LEU A 266 14.84 10.13 -31.98
CA LEU A 266 16.05 10.58 -31.30
C LEU A 266 17.26 9.79 -31.79
N SER A 267 18.37 10.49 -32.03
CA SER A 267 19.62 9.84 -32.39
C SER A 267 20.04 8.86 -31.29
N GLY A 268 20.53 7.68 -31.69
CA GLY A 268 20.98 6.64 -30.76
C GLY A 268 19.86 5.88 -30.01
N VAL A 269 18.59 6.25 -30.18
CA VAL A 269 17.45 5.50 -29.63
C VAL A 269 16.94 4.50 -30.65
N THR A 270 16.94 3.22 -30.30
CA THR A 270 16.56 2.12 -31.20
C THR A 270 15.07 1.76 -31.13
N LYS A 271 14.35 2.24 -30.12
CA LYS A 271 12.92 1.97 -29.89
C LYS A 271 12.14 3.28 -29.70
N THR A 272 10.97 3.36 -30.30
CA THR A 272 9.98 4.42 -30.05
C THR A 272 9.46 4.36 -28.62
N ALA A 273 8.89 5.47 -28.14
CA ALA A 273 8.23 5.50 -26.83
C ALA A 273 7.13 4.42 -26.71
N LEU A 274 6.39 4.17 -27.80
CA LEU A 274 5.37 3.12 -27.85
C LEU A 274 5.95 1.72 -27.67
N GLU A 275 7.09 1.42 -28.32
CA GLU A 275 7.78 0.14 -28.16
C GLU A 275 8.33 -0.06 -26.74
N TYR A 276 8.71 1.02 -26.05
CA TYR A 276 9.08 0.99 -24.63
C TYR A 276 7.89 0.74 -23.72
N ALA A 277 6.76 1.41 -23.99
CA ALA A 277 5.53 1.23 -23.24
C ALA A 277 5.01 -0.22 -23.36
N GLY A 278 5.27 -0.87 -24.49
CA GLY A 278 4.75 -2.20 -24.79
C GLY A 278 3.23 -2.24 -24.94
N THR A 279 2.61 -1.08 -25.17
CA THR A 279 1.16 -0.89 -25.21
C THR A 279 0.61 -0.83 -26.63
N ALA A 280 -0.72 -0.87 -26.78
CA ALA A 280 -1.39 -0.67 -28.06
C ALA A 280 -1.29 0.79 -28.54
N GLY A 281 -1.16 1.72 -27.60
CA GLY A 281 -1.02 3.15 -27.86
C GLY A 281 -0.53 3.92 -26.63
N ILE A 282 -0.16 5.17 -26.85
CA ILE A 282 0.05 6.18 -25.82
C ILE A 282 -0.93 7.32 -26.13
N GLN A 283 -1.73 7.69 -25.15
CA GLN A 283 -2.64 8.83 -25.23
C GLN A 283 -2.15 9.92 -24.27
N ILE A 284 -2.09 11.15 -24.76
CA ILE A 284 -1.77 12.31 -23.93
C ILE A 284 -3.03 13.16 -23.81
N ILE A 285 -3.47 13.38 -22.57
CA ILE A 285 -4.64 14.20 -22.25
C ILE A 285 -4.13 15.47 -21.58
N SER A 286 -4.58 16.63 -22.06
CA SER A 286 -4.23 17.91 -21.43
C SER A 286 -5.39 18.43 -20.59
N LEU A 287 -5.10 18.77 -19.34
CA LEU A 287 -6.07 19.41 -18.45
C LEU A 287 -5.50 20.74 -17.94
N ASN A 288 -6.30 21.80 -18.10
CA ASN A 288 -5.95 23.11 -17.58
C ASN A 288 -6.48 23.26 -16.14
N PRO A 289 -5.60 23.36 -15.12
CA PRO A 289 -5.99 23.42 -13.71
C PRO A 289 -6.75 24.71 -13.33
N THR A 290 -6.73 25.75 -14.17
CA THR A 290 -7.42 27.02 -13.89
C THR A 290 -8.87 27.08 -14.39
N ALA A 291 -9.33 26.05 -15.11
CA ALA A 291 -10.72 26.00 -15.58
C ALA A 291 -11.70 25.77 -14.41
N GLY A 292 -12.87 26.42 -14.44
CA GLY A 292 -13.92 26.15 -13.46
C GLY A 292 -14.33 24.67 -13.48
N GLY A 293 -14.35 24.00 -12.32
CA GLY A 293 -14.64 22.55 -12.22
C GLY A 293 -13.41 21.63 -12.34
N ALA A 294 -12.20 22.17 -12.50
CA ALA A 294 -10.98 21.39 -12.74
C ALA A 294 -10.69 20.29 -11.70
N ILE A 295 -11.11 20.44 -10.44
CA ILE A 295 -10.86 19.41 -9.40
C ILE A 295 -11.68 18.13 -9.68
N ALA A 296 -12.98 18.27 -9.97
CA ALA A 296 -13.84 17.11 -10.25
C ALA A 296 -13.41 16.42 -11.55
N THR A 297 -13.08 17.21 -12.57
CA THR A 297 -12.54 16.69 -13.83
C THR A 297 -11.18 16.02 -13.62
N LEU A 298 -10.32 16.54 -12.74
CA LEU A 298 -9.02 15.96 -12.44
C LEU A 298 -9.16 14.59 -11.78
N ASP A 299 -9.99 14.48 -10.74
CA ASP A 299 -10.21 13.22 -10.01
C ASP A 299 -10.75 12.13 -10.96
N GLU A 300 -11.74 12.47 -11.77
CA GLU A 300 -12.29 11.57 -12.79
C GLU A 300 -11.23 11.18 -13.84
N THR A 301 -10.42 12.14 -14.30
CA THR A 301 -9.37 11.86 -15.30
C THR A 301 -8.27 10.97 -14.74
N LEU A 302 -7.90 11.13 -13.46
CA LEU A 302 -6.83 10.39 -12.83
C LEU A 302 -7.13 8.88 -12.67
N ALA A 303 -8.39 8.47 -12.73
CA ALA A 303 -8.80 7.07 -12.65
C ALA A 303 -8.18 6.21 -13.78
N ASP A 304 -8.02 6.79 -14.98
CA ASP A 304 -7.50 6.11 -16.17
C ASP A 304 -6.06 6.51 -16.53
N VAL A 305 -5.40 7.32 -15.70
CA VAL A 305 -4.05 7.84 -15.95
C VAL A 305 -2.97 6.96 -15.33
N SER A 306 -1.87 6.80 -16.05
CA SER A 306 -0.69 6.04 -15.64
C SER A 306 0.50 6.93 -15.27
N ILE A 307 0.59 8.11 -15.90
CA ILE A 307 1.67 9.08 -15.68
C ILE A 307 1.07 10.48 -15.66
N VAL A 308 1.43 11.27 -14.66
CA VAL A 308 1.10 12.71 -14.60
C VAL A 308 2.35 13.53 -14.87
N TRP A 309 2.29 14.39 -15.87
CA TRP A 309 3.28 15.44 -16.10
C TRP A 309 2.72 16.76 -15.59
N VAL A 310 3.43 17.36 -14.64
CA VAL A 310 3.13 18.68 -14.10
C VAL A 310 4.13 19.67 -14.67
N GLY A 311 3.67 20.51 -15.59
CA GLY A 311 4.49 21.59 -16.15
C GLY A 311 4.99 22.57 -15.09
N ALA A 312 6.02 23.35 -15.42
CA ALA A 312 6.53 24.38 -14.53
C ALA A 312 5.44 25.39 -14.17
N ASN A 313 5.44 25.83 -12.91
CA ASN A 313 4.55 26.86 -12.38
C ASN A 313 5.42 28.07 -11.99
N ASP A 314 5.60 29.01 -12.91
CA ASP A 314 6.57 30.10 -12.76
C ASP A 314 6.03 31.31 -11.98
N ASN A 315 4.72 31.40 -11.73
CA ASN A 315 4.09 32.65 -11.31
C ASN A 315 3.18 32.51 -10.09
N SER A 316 3.19 33.57 -9.27
CA SER A 316 2.44 33.79 -8.01
C SER A 316 0.91 33.67 -8.12
N ASN A 317 0.38 33.29 -9.28
CA ASN A 317 -1.04 33.07 -9.50
C ASN A 317 -1.30 31.58 -9.31
N SER A 318 -1.93 31.26 -8.19
CA SER A 318 -2.28 29.93 -7.67
C SER A 318 -3.08 29.04 -8.65
N ARG A 319 -2.48 28.60 -9.77
CA ARG A 319 -3.14 27.71 -10.74
C ARG A 319 -3.47 26.37 -10.13
N PHE A 320 -2.56 25.90 -9.28
CA PHE A 320 -2.74 24.71 -8.46
C PHE A 320 -3.20 25.13 -7.07
N ASN A 321 -4.52 25.16 -6.88
CA ASN A 321 -5.08 25.35 -5.55
C ASN A 321 -4.80 24.11 -4.66
N SER A 322 -5.01 24.25 -3.35
CA SER A 322 -4.76 23.17 -2.39
C SER A 322 -5.53 21.88 -2.68
N GLY A 323 -6.71 21.98 -3.31
CA GLY A 323 -7.51 20.82 -3.70
C GLY A 323 -6.85 19.99 -4.81
N ILE A 324 -6.33 20.64 -5.85
CA ILE A 324 -5.60 19.95 -6.92
C ILE A 324 -4.34 19.27 -6.36
N VAL A 325 -3.61 20.00 -5.51
CA VAL A 325 -2.41 19.47 -4.85
C VAL A 325 -2.74 18.25 -3.99
N GLN A 326 -3.84 18.30 -3.24
CA GLN A 326 -4.30 17.19 -2.40
C GLN A 326 -4.65 15.96 -3.25
N VAL A 327 -5.47 16.13 -4.29
CA VAL A 327 -5.89 15.03 -5.19
C VAL A 327 -4.66 14.37 -5.82
N LEU A 328 -3.69 15.14 -6.33
CA LEU A 328 -2.45 14.59 -6.89
C LEU A 328 -1.60 13.85 -5.84
N THR A 329 -1.57 14.37 -4.62
CA THR A 329 -0.80 13.75 -3.52
C THR A 329 -1.43 12.42 -3.10
N GLU A 330 -2.75 12.36 -3.01
CA GLU A 330 -3.50 11.13 -2.70
C GLU A 330 -3.33 10.10 -3.82
N TRP A 331 -3.45 10.53 -5.08
CA TRP A 331 -3.18 9.69 -6.24
C TRP A 331 -1.76 9.13 -6.24
N ALA A 332 -0.73 9.96 -6.00
CA ALA A 332 0.66 9.54 -5.94
C ALA A 332 0.91 8.51 -4.83
N LYS A 333 0.38 8.76 -3.63
CA LYS A 333 0.52 7.85 -2.47
C LYS A 333 -0.24 6.55 -2.63
N SER A 334 -1.29 6.54 -3.45
CA SER A 334 -2.03 5.31 -3.77
C SER A 334 -1.25 4.36 -4.70
N GLY A 335 -0.08 4.77 -5.21
CA GLY A 335 0.74 3.96 -6.12
C GLY A 335 0.09 3.78 -7.50
N GLN A 336 -0.81 4.68 -7.87
CA GLN A 336 -1.59 4.55 -9.10
C GLN A 336 -0.83 4.95 -10.37
N GLY A 337 0.39 5.46 -10.26
CA GLY A 337 1.25 5.80 -11.38
C GLY A 337 2.47 6.62 -10.99
N TYR A 338 3.09 7.27 -11.97
CA TYR A 338 4.25 8.15 -11.77
C TYR A 338 3.87 9.62 -11.90
N ILE A 339 4.52 10.49 -11.13
CA ILE A 339 4.45 11.93 -11.33
C ILE A 339 5.80 12.46 -11.79
N VAL A 340 5.80 13.32 -12.80
CA VAL A 340 6.93 14.18 -13.12
C VAL A 340 6.57 15.62 -12.83
N THR A 341 7.41 16.33 -12.10
CA THR A 341 7.20 17.75 -11.78
C THR A 341 8.48 18.54 -11.93
N VAL A 342 8.32 19.78 -12.40
CA VAL A 342 9.40 20.75 -12.53
C VAL A 342 9.06 21.94 -11.65
N ALA A 343 10.04 22.42 -10.88
CA ALA A 343 9.85 23.58 -10.02
C ALA A 343 10.92 24.65 -10.28
N ASP A 344 10.45 25.87 -10.55
CA ASP A 344 11.31 27.05 -10.70
C ASP A 344 11.88 27.52 -9.35
N LYS A 345 10.96 27.87 -8.45
CA LYS A 345 11.22 28.53 -7.18
C LYS A 345 10.22 28.06 -6.12
N ILE A 346 10.45 28.39 -4.85
CA ILE A 346 9.58 28.06 -3.72
C ILE A 346 8.12 28.47 -4.00
N ALA A 347 7.91 29.63 -4.62
CA ALA A 347 6.57 30.12 -4.96
C ALA A 347 5.81 29.20 -5.94
N GLY A 348 6.52 28.43 -6.77
CA GLY A 348 5.95 27.41 -7.66
C GLY A 348 5.92 26.00 -7.06
N GLY A 349 6.57 25.80 -5.90
CA GLY A 349 6.86 24.48 -5.33
C GLY A 349 5.73 23.81 -4.57
N ALA A 350 4.51 24.39 -4.52
CA ALA A 350 3.42 23.85 -3.69
C ALA A 350 3.07 22.39 -4.01
N ILE A 351 3.00 22.01 -5.29
CA ILE A 351 2.81 20.60 -5.69
C ILE A 351 3.99 19.76 -5.23
N SER A 352 5.20 20.15 -5.62
CA SER A 352 6.41 19.39 -5.35
C SER A 352 6.59 19.15 -3.84
N GLN A 353 6.35 20.18 -3.00
CA GLN A 353 6.41 20.10 -1.54
C GLN A 353 5.40 19.11 -0.95
N ASN A 354 4.17 19.07 -1.47
CA ASN A 354 3.17 18.10 -1.01
C ASN A 354 3.46 16.68 -1.49
N LEU A 355 4.19 16.53 -2.59
CA LEU A 355 4.78 15.26 -3.04
C LEU A 355 6.09 14.90 -2.31
N GLY A 356 6.44 15.62 -1.24
CA GLY A 356 7.62 15.36 -0.42
C GLY A 356 8.93 15.95 -0.96
N LEU A 357 8.88 16.76 -2.01
CA LEU A 357 10.03 17.42 -2.62
C LEU A 357 10.21 18.83 -2.03
N ILE A 358 11.34 19.08 -1.40
CA ILE A 358 11.70 20.39 -0.88
C ILE A 358 12.35 21.19 -2.01
N ILE A 359 11.71 22.29 -2.39
CA ILE A 359 12.24 23.27 -3.34
C ILE A 359 12.90 24.41 -2.56
N GLU A 360 14.10 24.82 -2.95
CA GLU A 360 14.81 25.97 -2.39
C GLU A 360 15.11 27.00 -3.48
N ASP A 361 14.96 28.29 -3.14
CA ASP A 361 15.36 29.38 -4.02
C ASP A 361 16.89 29.49 -4.07
N GLY A 362 17.41 29.63 -5.28
CA GLY A 362 18.83 29.56 -5.55
C GLY A 362 19.31 30.50 -6.63
N ALA A 363 20.48 31.08 -6.41
CA ALA A 363 21.34 31.55 -7.49
C ALA A 363 22.50 30.57 -7.61
N SER A 364 22.85 30.17 -8.84
CA SER A 364 24.03 29.36 -9.11
C SER A 364 24.94 30.09 -10.10
N VAL A 365 26.21 29.68 -10.18
CA VAL A 365 27.02 30.03 -11.35
C VAL A 365 26.79 28.99 -12.43
N ASN A 366 26.86 29.41 -13.70
CA ASN A 366 26.84 28.52 -14.85
C ASN A 366 27.87 27.40 -14.62
N GLY A 367 27.49 26.17 -14.95
CA GLY A 367 28.37 25.04 -14.70
C GLY A 367 27.73 23.72 -15.08
N PHE A 368 28.26 22.65 -14.49
CA PHE A 368 27.82 21.29 -14.78
C PHE A 368 27.16 20.62 -13.58
N THR A 369 26.32 19.67 -13.91
CA THR A 369 25.59 18.78 -13.03
C THR A 369 26.01 17.37 -13.40
N VAL A 370 26.31 16.55 -12.41
CA VAL A 370 26.73 15.18 -12.62
C VAL A 370 25.54 14.28 -12.34
N ALA A 371 25.20 13.42 -13.31
CA ALA A 371 24.31 12.30 -13.07
C ALA A 371 25.02 11.31 -12.13
N THR A 372 24.49 11.14 -10.93
CA THR A 372 25.07 10.27 -9.91
C THR A 372 23.99 9.43 -9.32
N ASN A 373 24.24 8.14 -9.11
CA ASN A 373 23.20 7.22 -8.68
C ASN A 373 22.00 7.35 -9.62
N MET A 374 22.24 7.35 -10.95
CA MET A 374 21.17 7.05 -11.90
C MET A 374 20.44 5.85 -11.29
N PRO A 375 19.17 6.01 -10.85
CA PRO A 375 18.49 5.09 -9.97
C PRO A 375 18.83 3.65 -10.32
N GLU A 376 18.98 2.74 -9.35
CA GLU A 376 19.12 1.29 -9.69
C GLU A 376 18.00 0.85 -10.65
N VAL A 377 16.88 1.56 -10.58
CA VAL A 377 15.74 1.62 -11.49
C VAL A 377 16.07 1.86 -12.99
N PHE A 378 17.18 2.51 -13.34
CA PHE A 378 17.70 2.70 -14.71
C PHE A 378 18.86 1.76 -15.07
N GLN A 379 19.35 0.95 -14.12
CA GLN A 379 20.37 -0.07 -14.39
C GLN A 379 19.77 -1.37 -14.97
N VAL A 380 18.45 -1.38 -15.21
CA VAL A 380 17.77 -2.47 -15.91
C VAL A 380 18.22 -2.53 -17.38
N THR A 381 18.44 -3.74 -17.87
CA THR A 381 18.61 -4.02 -19.30
C THR A 381 17.42 -3.49 -20.08
N GLY A 382 17.66 -2.56 -21.01
CA GLY A 382 16.65 -2.12 -21.98
C GLY A 382 16.52 -0.61 -22.13
N VAL A 383 17.04 0.22 -21.23
CA VAL A 383 16.93 1.69 -21.35
C VAL A 383 17.61 2.23 -22.63
N PRO A 384 17.06 3.31 -23.25
CA PRO A 384 17.53 3.86 -24.51
C PRO A 384 19.03 4.12 -24.61
N TYR A 385 19.63 4.72 -23.58
CA TYR A 385 21.00 5.22 -23.65
C TYR A 385 21.99 4.53 -22.71
N SER A 386 21.52 3.68 -21.79
CA SER A 386 22.37 2.91 -20.85
C SER A 386 23.42 3.80 -20.16
N LEU A 387 22.97 4.95 -19.64
CA LEU A 387 23.85 5.99 -19.12
C LEU A 387 24.68 5.52 -17.91
N THR A 388 25.99 5.78 -17.97
CA THR A 388 26.92 5.56 -16.85
C THR A 388 26.88 6.73 -15.87
N ASN A 389 27.08 6.46 -14.58
CA ASN A 389 27.34 7.50 -13.57
C ASN A 389 28.51 8.42 -14.01
N GLY A 390 28.45 9.69 -13.64
CA GLY A 390 29.48 10.68 -13.99
C GLY A 390 29.15 11.54 -15.21
N LEU A 391 27.96 11.38 -15.80
CA LEU A 391 27.54 12.13 -16.97
C LEU A 391 27.34 13.62 -16.64
N GLU A 392 28.04 14.51 -17.35
CA GLU A 392 27.91 15.95 -17.16
C GLU A 392 26.76 16.55 -17.98
N VAL A 393 25.96 17.39 -17.33
CA VAL A 393 24.80 18.10 -17.87
C VAL A 393 24.97 19.60 -17.60
N PRO A 394 24.79 20.50 -18.58
CA PRO A 394 24.98 21.93 -18.37
C PRO A 394 23.77 22.51 -17.64
N ARG A 395 24.03 23.52 -16.80
CA ARG A 395 23.00 24.31 -16.11
C ARG A 395 23.25 25.79 -16.28
N ALA A 396 22.16 26.58 -16.34
CA ALA A 396 22.25 28.03 -16.29
C ALA A 396 22.30 28.56 -14.86
N GLY A 397 23.04 29.66 -14.66
CA GLY A 397 23.35 30.18 -13.33
C GLY A 397 22.22 31.01 -12.67
N ALA A 398 21.54 31.86 -13.44
CA ALA A 398 20.60 32.82 -12.84
C ALA A 398 19.25 32.18 -12.48
N ASN A 399 18.85 32.27 -11.20
CA ASN A 399 17.57 31.78 -10.65
C ASN A 399 17.35 30.29 -10.92
N ALA A 400 18.22 29.43 -10.37
CA ALA A 400 18.02 27.99 -10.44
C ALA A 400 17.38 27.53 -9.12
N GLY A 401 16.19 26.94 -9.19
CA GLY A 401 15.64 26.18 -8.08
C GLY A 401 16.56 25.03 -7.70
N TYR A 402 16.52 24.61 -6.45
CA TYR A 402 17.15 23.37 -5.99
C TYR A 402 16.09 22.45 -5.43
N ILE A 403 16.26 21.14 -5.64
CA ILE A 403 15.27 20.14 -5.23
C ILE A 403 15.91 19.06 -4.37
N THR A 404 15.40 18.84 -3.18
CA THR A 404 15.75 17.70 -2.32
C THR A 404 14.49 16.97 -1.88
N CYS A 405 14.61 15.81 -1.27
CA CYS A 405 13.50 15.18 -0.57
C CYS A 405 14.05 14.35 0.59
N LYS A 406 13.19 14.02 1.55
CA LYS A 406 13.54 13.13 2.65
C LYS A 406 13.43 11.69 2.16
N GLY A 407 14.54 10.94 2.14
CA GLY A 407 14.54 9.51 1.81
C GLY A 407 14.59 9.16 0.31
N GLY A 408 14.44 10.12 -0.60
CA GLY A 408 14.53 9.83 -2.03
C GLY A 408 15.93 9.92 -2.62
N ILE A 409 16.01 9.43 -3.84
CA ILE A 409 17.24 9.15 -4.58
C ILE A 409 17.60 10.39 -5.39
N THR A 410 18.73 11.02 -5.05
CA THR A 410 19.29 12.09 -5.86
C THR A 410 19.99 11.49 -7.07
N PHE A 411 19.53 11.82 -8.26
CA PHE A 411 20.09 11.32 -9.52
C PHE A 411 20.80 12.38 -10.37
N LEU A 412 20.56 13.67 -10.08
CA LEU A 412 21.28 14.80 -10.64
C LEU A 412 21.70 15.76 -9.53
N LYS A 413 22.97 16.15 -9.50
CA LYS A 413 23.53 17.11 -8.54
C LYS A 413 24.62 17.97 -9.14
N THR A 414 24.86 19.17 -8.60
CA THR A 414 25.92 20.07 -9.08
C THR A 414 27.29 19.39 -9.03
N GLY A 415 28.12 19.60 -10.05
CA GLY A 415 29.46 19.02 -10.13
C GLY A 415 30.42 19.49 -9.02
N SER A 416 31.55 18.78 -8.90
CA SER A 416 32.60 19.08 -7.92
C SER A 416 33.12 20.51 -8.06
N GLY A 417 33.17 21.24 -6.94
CA GLY A 417 33.67 22.62 -6.89
C GLY A 417 32.60 23.70 -6.70
N VAL A 418 31.31 23.32 -6.71
CA VAL A 418 30.20 24.21 -6.32
C VAL A 418 29.88 23.94 -4.85
N SER A 419 30.00 24.96 -4.00
CA SER A 419 29.67 24.87 -2.57
C SER A 419 28.54 25.86 -2.24
N PRO A 420 27.43 25.40 -1.66
CA PRO A 420 27.13 24.01 -1.30
C PRO A 420 26.82 23.14 -2.53
N GLU A 421 27.00 21.82 -2.40
CA GLU A 421 26.48 20.86 -3.38
C GLU A 421 24.95 20.95 -3.41
N ARG A 422 24.38 21.11 -4.60
CA ARG A 422 22.93 21.25 -4.76
C ARG A 422 22.38 20.08 -5.57
N LYS A 423 21.17 19.68 -5.21
CA LYS A 423 20.43 18.60 -5.85
C LYS A 423 19.47 19.19 -6.87
N LEU A 424 19.37 18.52 -8.00
CA LEU A 424 18.80 19.07 -9.23
C LEU A 424 17.77 18.11 -9.87
N GLY A 425 17.91 16.81 -9.59
CA GLY A 425 16.96 15.78 -9.98
C GLY A 425 16.87 14.73 -8.89
N VAL A 426 15.65 14.44 -8.46
CA VAL A 426 15.38 13.56 -7.32
C VAL A 426 14.19 12.65 -7.64
N TYR A 427 14.30 11.38 -7.28
CA TYR A 427 13.20 10.42 -7.31
C TYR A 427 12.72 10.13 -5.88
N ASN A 428 11.45 10.38 -5.59
CA ASN A 428 10.82 10.01 -4.33
C ASN A 428 10.07 8.68 -4.49
N PRO A 429 10.57 7.56 -3.92
CA PRO A 429 9.91 6.26 -4.02
C PRO A 429 8.59 6.20 -3.24
N ASP A 430 8.39 7.03 -2.22
CA ASP A 430 7.18 7.03 -1.40
C ASP A 430 5.96 7.57 -2.18
N THR A 431 6.20 8.38 -3.20
CA THR A 431 5.17 9.01 -4.03
C THR A 431 5.37 8.77 -5.53
N TYR A 432 6.29 7.87 -5.90
CA TYR A 432 6.67 7.58 -7.29
C TYR A 432 6.89 8.84 -8.13
N THR A 433 7.52 9.85 -7.53
CA THR A 433 7.63 11.20 -8.12
C THR A 433 9.06 11.49 -8.57
N PHE A 434 9.23 11.85 -9.83
CA PHE A 434 10.43 12.46 -10.37
C PHE A 434 10.31 13.98 -10.30
N GLY A 435 11.21 14.60 -9.56
CA GLY A 435 11.29 16.05 -9.44
C GLY A 435 12.54 16.60 -10.12
N PHE A 436 12.36 17.67 -10.88
CA PHE A 436 13.43 18.47 -11.46
C PHE A 436 13.32 19.91 -10.97
N ALA A 437 14.45 20.51 -10.64
CA ALA A 437 14.57 21.97 -10.55
C ALA A 437 14.56 22.66 -11.94
N ASP A 438 14.56 23.99 -11.96
CA ASP A 438 14.54 24.77 -13.21
C ASP A 438 15.85 24.81 -13.99
N LYS A 439 15.75 25.25 -15.25
CA LYS A 439 16.86 25.72 -16.11
C LYS A 439 17.97 24.71 -16.35
N PHE A 440 17.62 23.43 -16.36
CA PHE A 440 18.50 22.38 -16.86
C PHE A 440 18.52 22.37 -18.39
N GLY A 441 19.72 22.43 -18.96
CA GLY A 441 19.92 22.38 -20.40
C GLY A 441 19.56 23.67 -21.16
N SER A 442 19.26 24.78 -20.48
CA SER A 442 18.83 26.04 -21.11
C SER A 442 19.96 26.87 -21.74
N GLU A 443 21.23 26.54 -21.50
CA GLU A 443 22.32 27.49 -21.79
C GLU A 443 23.04 27.36 -23.13
N GLN A 444 22.61 26.50 -24.06
CA GLN A 444 23.12 26.59 -25.44
C GLN A 444 22.05 26.35 -26.49
N THR A 445 21.48 27.47 -26.96
CA THR A 445 20.86 27.60 -28.27
C THR A 445 21.88 27.33 -29.37
N ALA A 446 22.23 26.06 -29.61
CA ALA A 446 22.68 25.68 -30.94
C ALA A 446 21.41 25.67 -31.81
N SER A 447 21.29 26.64 -32.71
CA SER A 447 20.18 26.81 -33.65
C SER A 447 20.15 25.73 -34.76
N GLY A 448 20.73 24.56 -34.53
CA GLY A 448 20.73 23.42 -35.43
C GLY A 448 20.53 22.16 -34.60
N GLY A 449 19.60 21.30 -35.02
CA GLY A 449 19.29 20.05 -34.35
C GLY A 449 20.55 19.28 -33.95
N PHE A 450 20.55 18.74 -32.73
CA PHE A 450 21.73 18.19 -32.08
C PHE A 450 22.31 17.01 -32.87
N THR A 451 23.47 17.23 -33.51
CA THR A 451 24.21 16.16 -34.18
C THR A 451 25.13 15.45 -33.16
N SER A 452 25.11 14.12 -33.19
CA SER A 452 25.76 13.20 -32.24
C SER A 452 27.30 13.22 -32.27
N SER A 453 27.94 14.15 -32.97
CA SER A 453 29.38 14.21 -33.21
C SER A 453 30.08 15.46 -32.69
N SER A 454 29.36 16.36 -32.00
CA SER A 454 29.99 17.58 -31.47
C SER A 454 30.81 17.29 -30.20
N THR A 455 32.07 17.71 -30.21
CA THR A 455 32.87 17.81 -28.98
C THR A 455 32.56 19.15 -28.31
N GLY A 456 32.48 19.19 -26.97
CA GLY A 456 32.19 20.41 -26.20
C GLY A 456 30.76 20.53 -25.67
N SER A 457 30.31 21.76 -25.42
CA SER A 457 29.08 22.10 -24.71
C SER A 457 27.76 21.58 -25.34
N ALA A 458 27.75 21.35 -26.64
CA ALA A 458 26.61 20.72 -27.34
C ALA A 458 26.42 19.23 -26.99
N ALA A 459 27.50 18.51 -26.64
CA ALA A 459 27.41 17.12 -26.13
C ALA A 459 26.75 17.05 -24.76
N LEU A 460 26.79 18.13 -23.98
CA LEU A 460 26.31 18.15 -22.61
C LEU A 460 24.79 18.37 -22.54
N ALA A 461 24.21 19.21 -23.42
CA ALA A 461 22.75 19.33 -23.52
C ALA A 461 22.10 18.01 -23.94
N TYR A 462 22.78 17.25 -24.80
CA TYR A 462 22.39 15.90 -25.22
C TYR A 462 22.35 14.91 -24.05
N ASN A 463 23.24 15.06 -23.06
CA ASN A 463 23.25 14.21 -21.88
C ASN A 463 21.98 14.36 -21.03
N LEU A 464 21.44 15.58 -20.88
CA LEU A 464 20.17 15.77 -20.17
C LEU A 464 19.01 15.13 -20.93
N GLN A 465 18.95 15.34 -22.24
CA GLN A 465 17.93 14.72 -23.08
C GLN A 465 17.95 13.20 -22.92
N ARG A 466 19.14 12.59 -22.93
CA ARG A 466 19.31 11.16 -22.70
C ARG A 466 18.81 10.72 -21.34
N VAL A 467 19.15 11.46 -20.27
CA VAL A 467 18.65 11.19 -18.91
C VAL A 467 17.12 11.23 -18.87
N LEU A 468 16.51 12.27 -19.43
CA LEU A 468 15.05 12.41 -19.47
C LEU A 468 14.38 11.30 -20.27
N VAL A 469 14.97 10.90 -21.40
CA VAL A 469 14.45 9.81 -22.24
C VAL A 469 14.58 8.45 -21.55
N ASP A 470 15.66 8.20 -20.80
CA ASP A 470 15.79 6.99 -19.98
C ASP A 470 14.75 6.98 -18.83
N ILE A 471 14.50 8.13 -18.20
CA ILE A 471 13.45 8.30 -17.18
C ILE A 471 12.07 8.02 -17.78
N TRP A 472 11.76 8.59 -18.95
CA TRP A 472 10.52 8.32 -19.66
C TRP A 472 10.38 6.86 -20.09
N ALA A 473 11.42 6.25 -20.65
CA ALA A 473 11.40 4.84 -21.04
C ALA A 473 11.10 3.93 -19.84
N TYR A 474 11.73 4.21 -18.70
CA TYR A 474 11.43 3.50 -17.46
C TYR A 474 9.97 3.67 -17.03
N MET A 475 9.46 4.91 -16.97
CA MET A 475 8.08 5.15 -16.58
C MET A 475 7.11 4.49 -17.56
N LEU A 476 7.32 4.60 -18.87
CA LEU A 476 6.47 3.96 -19.89
C LEU A 476 6.42 2.44 -19.72
N GLN A 477 7.56 1.82 -19.42
CA GLN A 477 7.65 0.38 -19.23
C GLN A 477 6.98 -0.09 -17.92
N ASN A 478 7.04 0.72 -16.86
CA ASN A 478 6.65 0.31 -15.50
C ASN A 478 5.36 0.96 -14.99
N ALA A 479 4.81 1.96 -15.68
CA ALA A 479 3.58 2.63 -15.27
C ALA A 479 2.40 1.65 -15.35
N PRO A 480 1.53 1.62 -14.35
CA PRO A 480 0.40 0.71 -14.33
C PRO A 480 -0.54 1.00 -15.49
N ILE A 481 -1.03 -0.04 -16.14
CA ILE A 481 -2.10 0.06 -17.14
C ILE A 481 -3.46 0.09 -16.43
N LYS A 482 -4.43 0.77 -17.04
CA LYS A 482 -5.72 1.06 -16.40
C LYS A 482 -6.91 0.54 -17.20
#